data_AF-A0A8W8L2B1-F1
#
_entry.id   AF-A0A8W8L2B1-F1
#
_cell.length_a   1.000
_cell.length_b   1.000
_cell.length_c   1.000
_cell.angle_alpha   90.00
_cell.angle_beta   90.00
_cell.angle_gamma   90.00
#
_symmetry.space_group_name_H-M   'P 1'
#
loop_
_entity.id
_entity.type
_entity.pdbx_description
1 polymer ?
#
loop_
_entity_poly.entity_id
_entity_poly.type
_entity_poly.pdbx_seq_one_letter_code
_entity_poly.pdbx_strand_id
1 'polypeptide(L)'
;MLFRVILLTLCILVSCITGQTTTIPQRVQVRVGLDTVLQCSTKNTGDSVNWLGPNGVVLFFGSRRLISDDRFTLNQKYRNSWDLQITNVKAVDAGLYKCVPKQREPASDDVAKVFNLEVYVPPRIIPSKSSKDQFVQEGDNTTLICFASGFPHPNIAWHKVSGKEEKLLYEIYGQHQGQFVFSEITRDESGVYKCTAYNGEGMNDTRTMLVDVQYAPTISTNVQVKGLDVQLECMVEWNPQGENIWTKDGEVIVQNWKYEPKIINDTSSQTTMILFINQIEGPTDFGQYSCIARNKYGNAIGNITMPVSTESSPGKGKNSAKENGVCKSLTLVLMTIFLSVYEF
;
A
#
# COMPACT_ATOMS: atom_id res chain seq x y z
N MET A 1 81.13 26.08 19.44
CA MET A 1 79.83 25.72 20.04
C MET A 1 79.29 26.93 20.77
N LEU A 2 78.29 27.65 20.22
CA LEU A 2 77.34 28.55 20.94
C LEU A 2 76.47 29.44 20.03
N PHE A 3 76.62 29.41 18.69
CA PHE A 3 75.84 30.28 17.78
C PHE A 3 74.90 29.58 16.78
N ARG A 4 74.54 28.30 17.00
CA ARG A 4 73.57 27.57 16.16
C ARG A 4 72.36 26.99 16.90
N VAL A 5 72.19 27.28 18.19
CA VAL A 5 71.07 26.79 19.01
C VAL A 5 69.99 27.87 19.25
N ILE A 6 70.25 29.14 18.92
CA ILE A 6 69.34 30.25 19.23
C ILE A 6 68.32 30.53 18.11
N LEU A 7 68.56 30.09 16.86
CA LEU A 7 67.61 30.33 15.76
C LEU A 7 66.49 29.27 15.66
N LEU A 8 66.68 28.06 16.19
CA LEU A 8 65.67 27.00 16.18
C LEU A 8 64.70 27.08 17.37
N THR A 9 65.06 27.78 18.45
CA THR A 9 64.18 28.03 19.60
C THR A 9 63.27 29.24 19.41
N LEU A 10 63.57 30.15 18.46
CA LEU A 10 62.65 31.25 18.11
C LEU A 10 61.54 30.85 17.13
N CYS A 11 61.72 29.80 16.31
CA CYS A 11 60.66 29.30 15.41
C CYS A 11 59.61 28.43 16.11
N ILE A 12 59.89 27.90 17.30
CA ILE A 12 58.93 27.09 18.08
C ILE A 12 58.01 27.99 18.93
N LEU A 13 58.36 29.28 19.12
CA LEU A 13 57.54 30.24 19.87
C LEU A 13 56.65 31.15 19.00
N VAL A 14 56.69 31.03 17.67
CA VAL A 14 55.85 31.84 16.75
C VAL A 14 54.72 31.02 16.09
N SER A 15 54.62 29.72 16.34
CA SER A 15 53.53 28.86 15.85
C SER A 15 52.38 28.64 16.85
N CYS A 16 52.33 29.40 17.96
CA CYS A 16 51.28 29.27 18.98
C CYS A 16 50.59 30.60 19.35
N ILE A 17 50.38 31.51 18.38
CA ILE A 17 49.54 32.71 18.59
C ILE A 17 48.56 32.90 17.42
N THR A 18 47.88 31.83 17.04
CA THR A 18 46.48 31.90 16.58
C THR A 18 45.82 30.60 17.03
N GLY A 19 45.72 30.42 18.35
CA GLY A 19 44.80 29.43 18.92
C GLY A 19 43.37 29.85 18.57
N GLN A 20 42.91 29.54 17.36
CA GLN A 20 41.48 29.45 17.11
C GLN A 20 41.00 28.26 17.93
N THR A 21 40.57 28.51 19.15
CA THR A 21 39.78 27.56 19.93
C THR A 21 38.51 27.28 19.13
N THR A 22 38.52 26.21 18.34
CA THR A 22 37.34 25.69 17.66
C THR A 22 36.35 25.23 18.73
N THR A 23 35.40 26.09 19.07
CA THR A 23 34.30 25.74 19.97
C THR A 23 33.41 24.70 19.32
N ILE A 24 33.28 23.53 19.96
CA ILE A 24 32.43 22.45 19.48
C ILE A 24 30.97 22.92 19.55
N PRO A 25 30.20 22.85 18.44
CA PRO A 25 28.80 23.25 18.45
C PRO A 25 27.96 22.45 19.44
N GLN A 26 27.21 23.12 20.30
CA GLN A 26 26.20 22.49 21.14
C GLN A 26 25.02 22.05 20.27
N ARG A 27 24.70 20.76 20.29
CA ARG A 27 23.54 20.20 19.57
C ARG A 27 22.24 20.60 20.27
N VAL A 28 21.30 21.17 19.52
CA VAL A 28 19.94 21.51 19.98
C VAL A 28 18.95 20.88 19.03
N GLN A 29 18.03 20.09 19.53
CA GLN A 29 17.04 19.36 18.72
C GLN A 29 15.65 19.89 19.03
N VAL A 30 14.86 20.18 18.01
CA VAL A 30 13.48 20.65 18.15
C VAL A 30 12.63 20.10 17.02
N ARG A 31 11.36 19.81 17.30
CA ARG A 31 10.39 19.45 16.26
C ARG A 31 9.78 20.70 15.64
N VAL A 32 9.50 20.66 14.34
CA VAL A 32 8.80 21.71 13.62
C VAL A 32 7.50 22.13 14.35
N GLY A 33 7.22 23.42 14.42
CA GLY A 33 6.06 24.01 15.09
C GLY A 33 6.25 24.27 16.59
N LEU A 34 7.27 23.69 17.23
CA LEU A 34 7.59 23.98 18.63
C LEU A 34 8.52 25.19 18.76
N ASP A 35 8.56 25.75 19.96
CA ASP A 35 9.48 26.82 20.31
C ASP A 35 10.81 26.25 20.84
N THR A 36 11.91 26.97 20.64
CA THR A 36 13.21 26.61 21.21
C THR A 36 13.98 27.84 21.67
N VAL A 37 14.96 27.61 22.55
CA VAL A 37 15.81 28.65 23.12
C VAL A 37 17.27 28.21 23.05
N LEU A 38 18.10 29.02 22.40
CA LEU A 38 19.56 28.87 22.38
C LEU A 38 20.15 29.73 23.49
N GLN A 39 20.62 29.07 24.56
CA GLN A 39 21.04 29.75 25.78
C GLN A 39 22.41 30.39 25.65
N CYS A 40 22.48 31.72 25.73
CA CYS A 40 23.72 32.46 25.70
C CYS A 40 23.81 33.46 26.84
N SER A 41 24.99 33.53 27.46
CA SER A 41 25.23 34.43 28.58
C SER A 41 26.65 34.97 28.52
N THR A 42 26.82 36.21 29.00
CA THR A 42 28.11 36.87 29.17
C THR A 42 28.63 36.70 30.59
N LYS A 43 29.96 36.75 30.78
CA LYS A 43 30.55 36.72 32.13
C LYS A 43 30.24 37.99 32.91
N ASN A 44 30.30 39.16 32.27
CA ASN A 44 30.00 40.43 32.93
C ASN A 44 28.56 40.88 32.70
N THR A 45 27.98 41.50 33.73
CA THR A 45 26.69 42.19 33.62
C THR A 45 26.87 43.50 32.85
N GLY A 46 26.12 43.69 31.77
CA GLY A 46 26.21 44.88 30.90
C GLY A 46 26.96 44.66 29.58
N ASP A 47 27.63 43.52 29.40
CA ASP A 47 28.14 43.09 28.10
C ASP A 47 26.98 42.62 27.21
N SER A 48 27.13 42.83 25.90
CA SER A 48 26.13 42.46 24.89
C SER A 48 26.70 41.47 23.89
N VAL A 49 25.84 40.69 23.24
CA VAL A 49 26.24 39.73 22.22
C VAL A 49 25.64 40.08 20.86
N ASN A 50 26.26 39.57 19.80
CA ASN A 50 25.70 39.53 18.46
C ASN A 50 25.29 38.09 18.15
N TRP A 51 24.08 37.91 17.62
CA TRP A 51 23.62 36.61 17.15
C TRP A 51 23.78 36.52 15.64
N LEU A 52 24.49 35.49 15.21
CA LEU A 52 24.61 35.09 13.81
C LEU A 52 23.83 33.80 13.61
N GLY A 53 22.97 33.77 12.60
CA GLY A 53 22.27 32.58 12.16
C GLY A 53 23.07 31.78 11.13
N PRO A 54 22.41 30.77 10.52
CA PRO A 54 22.98 29.99 9.44
C PRO A 54 23.54 30.88 8.33
N ASN A 55 24.66 30.47 7.74
CA ASN A 55 25.38 31.20 6.68
C ASN A 55 25.88 32.60 7.07
N GLY A 56 25.96 32.92 8.37
CA GLY A 56 26.51 34.18 8.86
C GLY A 56 25.53 35.36 8.82
N VAL A 57 24.24 35.11 8.62
CA VAL A 57 23.20 36.15 8.67
C VAL A 57 23.16 36.77 10.06
N VAL A 58 23.29 38.09 10.15
CA VAL A 58 23.20 38.80 11.44
C VAL A 58 21.75 38.90 11.87
N LEU A 59 21.38 38.20 12.95
CA LEU A 59 20.03 38.19 13.50
C LEU A 59 19.81 39.36 14.46
N PHE A 60 20.77 39.54 15.37
CA PHE A 60 20.76 40.59 16.38
C PHE A 60 22.15 41.21 16.54
N PHE A 61 22.18 42.53 16.74
CA PHE A 61 23.38 43.27 17.12
C PHE A 61 23.14 43.93 18.49
N GLY A 62 23.67 43.32 19.56
CA GLY A 62 23.22 43.61 20.92
C GLY A 62 21.73 43.30 21.08
N SER A 63 20.95 44.25 21.61
CA SER A 63 19.49 44.13 21.76
C SER A 63 18.70 44.46 20.49
N ARG A 64 19.36 44.96 19.43
CA ARG A 64 18.69 45.36 18.19
C ARG A 64 18.47 44.16 17.28
N ARG A 65 17.20 43.86 16.97
CA ARG A 65 16.82 42.88 15.95
C ARG A 65 17.10 43.43 14.56
N LEU A 66 17.81 42.66 13.73
CA LEU A 66 18.11 42.97 12.33
C LEU A 66 17.40 42.02 11.35
N ILE A 67 17.06 40.80 11.79
CA ILE A 67 16.20 39.90 11.04
C ILE A 67 14.74 40.43 11.00
N SER A 68 14.08 40.29 9.85
CA SER A 68 12.68 40.70 9.67
C SER A 68 11.68 39.69 10.25
N ASP A 69 12.08 38.42 10.37
CA ASP A 69 11.27 37.34 10.94
C ASP A 69 11.06 37.59 12.45
N ASP A 70 9.82 37.81 12.84
CA ASP A 70 9.40 38.19 14.19
C ASP A 70 9.42 37.03 15.18
N ARG A 71 9.48 35.78 14.68
CA ARG A 71 9.63 34.56 15.48
C ARG A 71 10.94 34.52 16.26
N PHE A 72 11.95 35.24 15.77
CA PHE A 72 13.23 35.39 16.42
C PHE A 72 13.15 36.54 17.43
N THR A 73 13.31 36.22 18.71
CA THR A 73 13.29 37.18 19.80
C THR A 73 14.46 36.92 20.76
N LEU A 74 14.83 37.94 21.54
CA LEU A 74 15.81 37.77 22.62
C LEU A 74 15.07 37.64 23.94
N ASN A 75 15.37 36.57 24.66
CA ASN A 75 14.93 36.37 26.03
C ASN A 75 16.06 36.76 26.98
N GLN A 76 15.85 37.83 27.75
CA GLN A 76 16.81 38.36 28.73
C GLN A 76 16.29 38.14 30.15
N LYS A 77 16.23 36.88 30.57
CA LYS A 77 15.75 36.52 31.91
C LYS A 77 16.60 37.14 33.03
N TYR A 78 17.89 37.34 32.78
CA TYR A 78 18.86 37.93 33.70
C TYR A 78 19.69 39.01 32.99
N ARG A 79 20.35 39.90 33.75
CA ARG A 79 21.16 41.02 33.21
C ARG A 79 22.32 40.60 32.30
N ASN A 80 22.74 39.34 32.35
CA ASN A 80 23.80 38.77 31.54
C ASN A 80 23.30 37.68 30.57
N SER A 81 21.98 37.45 30.48
CA SER A 81 21.38 36.47 29.57
C SER A 81 20.97 37.15 28.27
N TRP A 82 21.30 36.48 27.18
CA TRP A 82 21.10 36.92 25.80
C TRP A 82 20.58 35.75 24.97
N ASP A 83 19.58 35.05 25.49
CA ASP A 83 19.11 33.81 24.90
C ASP A 83 18.33 34.10 23.62
N LEU A 84 18.65 33.40 22.54
CA LEU A 84 17.88 33.50 21.29
C LEU A 84 16.68 32.56 21.37
N GLN A 85 15.48 33.12 21.42
CA GLN A 85 14.24 32.37 21.34
C GLN A 85 13.74 32.36 19.90
N ILE A 86 13.39 31.17 19.41
CA ILE A 86 12.80 30.95 18.09
C ILE A 86 11.44 30.29 18.33
N THR A 87 10.36 31.02 18.06
CA THR A 87 9.00 30.49 18.18
C THR A 87 8.53 29.84 16.89
N ASN A 88 7.68 28.82 16.97
CA ASN A 88 7.11 28.12 15.81
C ASN A 88 8.21 27.77 14.78
N VAL A 89 9.17 26.95 15.22
CA VAL A 89 10.36 26.59 14.44
C VAL A 89 9.96 25.93 13.12
N LYS A 90 10.61 26.34 12.04
CA LYS A 90 10.43 25.82 10.68
C LYS A 90 11.65 24.98 10.29
N ALA A 91 11.46 24.04 9.36
CA ALA A 91 12.56 23.20 8.85
C ALA A 91 13.75 24.03 8.31
N VAL A 92 13.46 25.20 7.72
CA VAL A 92 14.46 26.13 7.19
C VAL A 92 15.29 26.85 8.26
N ASP A 93 14.88 26.79 9.53
CA ASP A 93 15.63 27.40 10.62
C ASP A 93 16.82 26.52 11.06
N ALA A 94 16.92 25.28 10.58
CA ALA A 94 18.01 24.38 10.92
C ALA A 94 19.38 24.94 10.49
N GLY A 95 20.41 24.69 11.30
CA GLY A 95 21.78 25.04 10.97
C GLY A 95 22.59 25.57 12.15
N LEU A 96 23.75 26.16 11.83
CA LEU A 96 24.69 26.67 12.82
C LEU A 96 24.37 28.11 13.23
N TYR A 97 24.13 28.31 14.52
CA TYR A 97 23.96 29.62 15.15
C TYR A 97 25.18 29.95 16.00
N LYS A 98 25.55 31.23 16.05
CA LYS A 98 26.67 31.72 16.86
C LYS A 98 26.25 32.89 17.70
N CYS A 99 26.51 32.80 19.00
CA CYS A 99 26.43 33.90 19.93
C CYS A 99 27.84 34.46 20.13
N VAL A 100 28.09 35.68 19.67
CA VAL A 100 29.40 36.32 19.67
C VAL A 100 29.41 37.49 20.67
N PRO A 101 30.17 37.41 21.76
CA PRO A 101 30.36 38.53 22.68
C PRO A 101 30.90 39.76 21.96
N LYS A 102 30.33 40.93 22.24
CA LYS A 102 30.85 42.20 21.73
C LYS A 102 32.10 42.55 22.53
N GLN A 103 33.29 42.32 21.98
CA GLN A 103 34.54 42.74 22.61
C GLN A 103 34.52 44.25 22.85
N ARG A 104 34.53 44.65 24.12
CA ARG A 104 34.76 46.05 24.56
C ARG A 104 36.17 46.29 25.07
N GLU A 105 36.85 45.23 25.54
CA GLU A 105 38.18 45.32 26.15
C GLU A 105 39.05 44.13 25.67
N PRO A 106 40.39 44.26 25.62
CA PRO A 106 41.29 43.19 25.21
C PRO A 106 41.30 41.96 26.14
N ALA A 107 40.54 42.00 27.25
CA ALA A 107 40.59 41.04 28.35
C ALA A 107 39.26 40.30 28.62
N SER A 108 38.24 40.41 27.76
CA SER A 108 37.03 39.60 27.95
C SER A 108 37.32 38.15 27.53
N ASP A 109 37.47 37.24 28.50
CA ASP A 109 37.56 35.78 28.28
C ASP A 109 36.23 35.15 27.79
N ASP A 110 35.30 35.96 27.28
CA ASP A 110 34.03 35.49 26.73
C ASP A 110 34.27 34.98 25.31
N VAL A 111 34.04 33.67 25.14
CA VAL A 111 34.22 32.97 23.85
C VAL A 111 32.87 32.82 23.16
N ALA A 112 32.87 32.89 21.83
CA ALA A 112 31.67 32.65 21.05
C ALA A 112 31.10 31.25 21.31
N LYS A 113 29.80 31.18 21.66
CA LYS A 113 29.05 29.92 21.76
C LYS A 113 28.49 29.58 20.38
N VAL A 114 28.64 28.32 19.98
CA VAL A 114 28.14 27.81 18.70
C VAL A 114 27.08 26.76 18.99
N PHE A 115 25.96 26.80 18.28
CA PHE A 115 24.86 25.85 18.40
C PHE A 115 24.59 25.23 17.03
N ASN A 116 24.35 23.91 16.99
CA ASN A 116 23.81 23.22 15.83
C ASN A 116 22.34 22.92 16.08
N LEU A 117 21.45 23.70 15.47
CA LEU A 117 20.01 23.51 15.56
C LEU A 117 19.56 22.47 14.53
N GLU A 118 19.12 21.32 15.01
CA GLU A 118 18.50 20.26 14.22
C GLU A 118 16.99 20.32 14.34
N VAL A 119 16.31 20.47 13.19
CA VAL A 119 14.86 20.56 13.14
C VAL A 119 14.27 19.24 12.62
N TYR A 120 13.60 18.55 13.52
CA TYR A 120 12.92 17.28 13.26
C TYR A 120 11.54 17.52 12.65
N VAL A 121 11.23 16.77 11.59
CA VAL A 121 10.00 16.93 10.79
C VAL A 121 9.32 15.56 10.67
N PRO A 122 8.07 15.43 11.15
CA PRO A 122 7.26 14.20 10.99
C PRO A 122 7.13 13.77 9.52
N PRO A 123 6.91 12.47 9.26
CA PRO A 123 6.77 11.97 7.90
C PRO A 123 5.47 12.50 7.29
N ARG A 124 5.50 12.78 5.99
CA ARG A 124 4.32 13.16 5.21
C ARG A 124 4.41 12.58 3.82
N ILE A 125 3.44 11.75 3.45
CA ILE A 125 3.30 11.19 2.11
C ILE A 125 2.85 12.32 1.17
N ILE A 126 3.48 12.42 0.00
CA ILE A 126 3.20 13.46 -1.00
C ILE A 126 2.24 12.90 -2.05
N PRO A 127 0.94 13.26 -2.04
CA PRO A 127 -0.02 12.51 -2.81
C PRO A 127 0.13 12.60 -4.32
N SER A 128 0.69 13.69 -4.82
CA SER A 128 0.93 13.95 -6.25
C SER A 128 2.11 13.15 -6.82
N LYS A 129 2.98 12.61 -5.96
CA LYS A 129 4.14 11.80 -6.35
C LYS A 129 3.97 10.31 -6.04
N SER A 130 2.88 9.94 -5.37
CA SER A 130 2.54 8.55 -5.05
C SER A 130 1.48 8.04 -6.01
N SER A 131 1.52 6.73 -6.29
CA SER A 131 0.56 6.05 -7.16
C SER A 131 -0.87 6.19 -6.62
N LYS A 132 -1.84 6.22 -7.54
CA LYS A 132 -3.29 6.12 -7.25
C LYS A 132 -3.73 4.67 -7.39
N ASP A 133 -5.03 4.43 -7.36
CA ASP A 133 -5.59 3.13 -7.71
C ASP A 133 -5.09 2.69 -9.10
N GLN A 134 -4.78 1.41 -9.22
CA GLN A 134 -4.23 0.79 -10.42
C GLN A 134 -5.22 -0.23 -10.97
N PHE A 135 -5.49 -0.18 -12.27
CA PHE A 135 -6.32 -1.14 -12.98
C PHE A 135 -5.41 -1.84 -14.00
N VAL A 136 -5.10 -3.10 -13.77
CA VAL A 136 -3.99 -3.80 -14.45
C VAL A 136 -4.49 -5.12 -15.00
N GLN A 137 -4.10 -5.46 -16.21
CA GLN A 137 -4.49 -6.74 -16.79
C GLN A 137 -3.70 -7.89 -16.15
N GLU A 138 -4.32 -9.05 -15.95
CA GLU A 138 -3.65 -10.26 -15.46
C GLU A 138 -2.50 -10.64 -16.41
N GLY A 139 -1.33 -10.92 -15.82
CA GLY A 139 -0.08 -11.19 -16.53
C GLY A 139 0.77 -9.94 -16.82
N ASP A 140 0.27 -8.72 -16.61
CA ASP A 140 1.06 -7.50 -16.79
C ASP A 140 1.93 -7.17 -15.56
N ASN A 141 2.90 -6.27 -15.78
CA ASN A 141 3.75 -5.71 -14.71
C ASN A 141 3.22 -4.34 -14.28
N THR A 142 3.26 -4.05 -12.98
CA THR A 142 2.94 -2.72 -12.44
C THR A 142 3.79 -2.39 -11.22
N THR A 143 3.83 -1.12 -10.82
CA THR A 143 4.61 -0.67 -9.66
C THR A 143 3.84 0.37 -8.87
N LEU A 144 3.70 0.11 -7.57
CA LEU A 144 3.18 1.09 -6.63
C LEU A 144 4.33 1.97 -6.13
N ILE A 145 4.12 3.28 -6.17
CA ILE A 145 5.08 4.27 -5.71
C ILE A 145 4.49 5.00 -4.51
N CYS A 146 5.25 5.10 -3.43
CA CYS A 146 4.90 5.91 -2.27
C CYS A 146 6.05 6.85 -1.96
N PHE A 147 5.81 8.16 -2.12
CA PHE A 147 6.81 9.19 -1.87
C PHE A 147 6.51 9.91 -0.56
N ALA A 148 7.50 10.06 0.32
CA ALA A 148 7.35 10.78 1.58
C ALA A 148 8.49 11.79 1.84
N SER A 149 8.11 12.89 2.47
CA SER A 149 9.02 13.89 3.06
C SER A 149 9.08 13.72 4.59
N GLY A 150 10.15 14.20 5.21
CA GLY A 150 10.35 14.17 6.65
C GLY A 150 11.84 14.29 6.98
N PHE A 151 12.15 14.62 8.23
CA PHE A 151 13.52 14.61 8.74
C PHE A 151 13.56 14.01 10.15
N PRO A 152 14.32 12.94 10.40
CA PRO A 152 15.14 12.17 9.45
C PRO A 152 14.34 11.62 8.27
N HIS A 153 15.02 11.23 7.20
CA HIS A 153 14.36 10.69 6.00
C HIS A 153 13.45 9.51 6.37
N PRO A 154 12.17 9.50 5.95
CA PRO A 154 11.26 8.43 6.29
C PRO A 154 11.66 7.07 5.73
N ASN A 155 11.34 6.04 6.49
CA ASN A 155 11.21 4.67 6.01
C ASN A 155 9.81 4.48 5.43
N ILE A 156 9.69 3.57 4.46
CA ILE A 156 8.42 3.24 3.80
C ILE A 156 8.16 1.74 3.96
N ALA A 157 7.01 1.39 4.51
CA ALA A 157 6.57 0.01 4.69
C ALA A 157 5.28 -0.26 3.88
N TRP A 158 5.29 -1.31 3.07
CA TRP A 158 4.15 -1.75 2.26
C TRP A 158 3.41 -2.90 2.92
N HIS A 159 2.09 -2.82 2.94
CA HIS A 159 1.21 -3.82 3.51
C HIS A 159 0.10 -4.20 2.51
N LYS A 160 -0.29 -5.49 2.49
CA LYS A 160 -1.57 -5.92 1.91
C LYS A 160 -2.63 -5.90 3.01
N VAL A 161 -3.76 -5.25 2.74
CA VAL A 161 -4.86 -5.07 3.70
C VAL A 161 -5.95 -6.09 3.41
N SER A 162 -6.36 -6.84 4.43
CA SER A 162 -7.48 -7.78 4.38
C SER A 162 -8.38 -7.59 5.60
N GLY A 163 -9.49 -6.88 5.41
CA GLY A 163 -10.38 -6.50 6.51
C GLY A 163 -9.66 -5.60 7.53
N LYS A 164 -9.42 -6.12 8.74
CA LYS A 164 -8.65 -5.44 9.81
C LYS A 164 -7.18 -5.86 9.87
N GLU A 165 -6.79 -6.87 9.11
CA GLU A 165 -5.42 -7.38 9.09
C GLU A 165 -4.58 -6.64 8.06
N GLU A 166 -3.32 -6.39 8.42
CA GLU A 166 -2.33 -5.74 7.57
C GLU A 166 -1.08 -6.60 7.52
N LYS A 167 -0.88 -7.29 6.40
CA LYS A 167 0.29 -8.13 6.20
C LYS A 167 1.43 -7.29 5.65
N LEU A 168 2.50 -7.12 6.42
CA LEU A 168 3.73 -6.49 5.93
C LEU A 168 4.29 -7.30 4.75
N LEU A 169 4.56 -6.61 3.65
CA LEU A 169 5.13 -7.18 2.43
C LEU A 169 6.61 -6.85 2.31
N TYR A 170 6.96 -5.57 2.52
CA TYR A 170 8.30 -5.06 2.28
C TYR A 170 8.55 -3.74 3.02
N GLU A 171 9.80 -3.47 3.39
CA GLU A 171 10.24 -2.20 3.99
C GLU A 171 11.48 -1.64 3.30
N ILE A 172 11.52 -0.31 3.18
CA ILE A 172 12.60 0.45 2.57
C ILE A 172 13.06 1.51 3.56
N TYR A 173 14.36 1.53 3.86
CA TYR A 173 14.93 2.41 4.88
C TYR A 173 15.58 3.67 4.29
N GLY A 174 15.26 4.83 4.87
CA GLY A 174 15.93 6.11 4.59
C GLY A 174 15.79 6.64 3.16
N GLN A 175 14.78 6.20 2.40
CA GLN A 175 14.54 6.66 1.03
C GLN A 175 13.28 7.53 0.94
N HIS A 176 13.34 8.58 0.12
CA HIS A 176 12.18 9.43 -0.17
C HIS A 176 11.06 8.71 -0.92
N GLN A 177 11.36 7.59 -1.57
CA GLN A 177 10.46 6.87 -2.44
C GLN A 177 10.56 5.38 -2.13
N GLY A 178 9.43 4.78 -1.77
CA GLY A 178 9.29 3.34 -1.69
C GLY A 178 8.55 2.80 -2.91
N GLN A 179 9.10 1.76 -3.53
CA GLN A 179 8.47 1.07 -4.66
C GLN A 179 8.07 -0.35 -4.26
N PHE A 180 6.90 -0.79 -4.74
CA PHE A 180 6.46 -2.19 -4.64
C PHE A 180 6.08 -2.67 -6.04
N VAL A 181 6.84 -3.64 -6.54
CA VAL A 181 6.77 -4.10 -7.93
C VAL A 181 5.96 -5.39 -8.00
N PHE A 182 5.01 -5.43 -8.93
CA PHE A 182 4.32 -6.63 -9.35
C PHE A 182 4.88 -7.06 -10.71
N SER A 183 5.18 -8.34 -10.83
CA SER A 183 5.62 -8.97 -12.07
C SER A 183 4.65 -10.08 -12.43
N GLU A 184 4.14 -10.09 -13.66
CA GLU A 184 3.15 -11.05 -14.15
C GLU A 184 1.97 -11.20 -13.18
N ILE A 185 1.31 -10.07 -12.90
CA ILE A 185 0.35 -9.96 -11.78
C ILE A 185 -0.82 -10.93 -11.94
N THR A 186 -1.21 -11.58 -10.85
CA THR A 186 -2.30 -12.57 -10.79
C THR A 186 -3.55 -11.99 -10.16
N ARG A 187 -4.74 -12.54 -10.46
CA ARG A 187 -6.00 -12.08 -9.86
C ARG A 187 -6.04 -12.14 -8.32
N ASP A 188 -5.27 -13.04 -7.70
CA ASP A 188 -5.13 -13.15 -6.24
C ASP A 188 -4.38 -11.96 -5.62
N GLU A 189 -3.62 -11.22 -6.43
CA GLU A 189 -2.93 -9.99 -6.04
C GLU A 189 -3.83 -8.75 -6.10
N SER A 190 -5.07 -8.89 -6.59
CA SER A 190 -6.08 -7.85 -6.45
C SER A 190 -6.34 -7.56 -4.96
N GLY A 191 -6.59 -6.29 -4.64
CA GLY A 191 -6.93 -5.86 -3.29
C GLY A 191 -6.36 -4.50 -2.90
N VAL A 192 -6.48 -4.18 -1.62
CA VAL A 192 -6.04 -2.90 -1.07
C VAL A 192 -4.62 -3.01 -0.53
N TYR A 193 -3.77 -2.11 -0.98
CA TYR A 193 -2.38 -1.98 -0.56
C TYR A 193 -2.21 -0.68 0.22
N LYS A 194 -1.43 -0.73 1.30
CA LYS A 194 -1.15 0.43 2.16
C LYS A 194 0.35 0.69 2.25
N CYS A 195 0.76 1.92 1.95
CA CYS A 195 2.09 2.39 2.33
C CYS A 195 2.03 3.19 3.63
N THR A 196 3.00 2.93 4.52
CA THR A 196 3.18 3.64 5.79
C THR A 196 4.55 4.30 5.78
N ALA A 197 4.58 5.61 5.99
CA ALA A 197 5.82 6.39 6.12
C ALA A 197 6.09 6.71 7.59
N TYR A 198 7.30 6.41 8.07
CA TYR A 198 7.69 6.62 9.46
C TYR A 198 9.16 7.03 9.61
N ASN A 199 9.48 7.92 10.55
CA ASN A 199 10.87 8.33 10.84
C ASN A 199 11.14 8.50 12.35
N GLY A 200 10.24 8.01 13.20
CA GLY A 200 10.31 8.20 14.67
C GLY A 200 9.81 9.55 15.16
N GLU A 201 9.46 10.48 14.26
CA GLU A 201 8.96 11.80 14.62
C GLU A 201 7.45 11.93 14.40
N GLY A 202 6.74 12.35 15.45
CA GLY A 202 5.29 12.55 15.39
C GLY A 202 4.53 11.27 15.06
N MET A 203 3.42 11.41 14.33
CA MET A 203 2.63 10.28 13.85
C MET A 203 3.13 9.81 12.48
N ASN A 204 3.06 8.51 12.25
CA ASN A 204 3.25 7.94 10.92
C ASN A 204 2.16 8.44 9.97
N ASP A 205 2.52 8.62 8.71
CA ASP A 205 1.56 8.94 7.66
C ASP A 205 1.29 7.70 6.82
N THR A 206 0.06 7.55 6.32
CA THR A 206 -0.35 6.35 5.58
C THR A 206 -1.16 6.69 4.36
N ARG A 207 -1.07 5.83 3.34
CA ARG A 207 -1.90 5.93 2.15
C ARG A 207 -2.30 4.55 1.67
N THR A 208 -3.59 4.39 1.38
CA THR A 208 -4.17 3.20 0.77
C THR A 208 -4.43 3.41 -0.71
N MET A 209 -4.33 2.33 -1.47
CA MET A 209 -4.53 2.29 -2.91
C MET A 209 -5.16 0.94 -3.28
N LEU A 210 -6.12 0.94 -4.21
CA LEU A 210 -6.67 -0.27 -4.78
C LEU A 210 -5.80 -0.74 -5.95
N VAL A 211 -5.43 -2.01 -5.95
CA VAL A 211 -4.94 -2.71 -7.14
C VAL A 211 -6.07 -3.61 -7.62
N ASP A 212 -6.65 -3.28 -8.77
CA ASP A 212 -7.72 -4.04 -9.40
C ASP A 212 -7.15 -4.81 -10.61
N VAL A 213 -7.02 -6.13 -10.45
CA VAL A 213 -6.51 -7.01 -11.51
C VAL A 213 -7.66 -7.49 -12.39
N GLN A 214 -7.57 -7.18 -13.68
CA GLN A 214 -8.62 -7.38 -14.67
C GLN A 214 -8.25 -8.52 -15.64
N TYR A 215 -9.19 -9.38 -15.98
CA TYR A 215 -8.95 -10.62 -16.71
C TYR A 215 -10.16 -11.03 -17.56
N ALA A 216 -9.90 -11.82 -18.60
CA ALA A 216 -10.94 -12.40 -19.45
C ALA A 216 -11.80 -13.42 -18.67
N PRO A 217 -13.05 -13.66 -19.08
CA PRO A 217 -13.93 -14.56 -18.35
C PRO A 217 -13.41 -16.00 -18.34
N THR A 218 -13.71 -16.74 -17.29
CA THR A 218 -13.53 -18.19 -17.19
C THR A 218 -14.86 -18.81 -16.76
N ILE A 219 -15.21 -19.97 -17.35
CA ILE A 219 -16.51 -20.62 -17.13
C ILE A 219 -16.30 -22.03 -16.60
N SER A 220 -17.05 -22.38 -15.57
CA SER A 220 -17.27 -23.76 -15.14
C SER A 220 -18.75 -24.12 -15.27
N THR A 221 -19.05 -25.36 -15.64
CA THR A 221 -20.40 -25.80 -16.01
C THR A 221 -20.90 -26.92 -15.10
N ASN A 222 -22.20 -26.93 -14.81
CA ASN A 222 -22.87 -27.99 -14.06
C ASN A 222 -24.27 -28.28 -14.64
N VAL A 223 -24.78 -29.50 -14.43
CA VAL A 223 -26.08 -29.96 -14.93
C VAL A 223 -26.86 -30.62 -13.80
N GLN A 224 -28.11 -30.20 -13.62
CA GLN A 224 -29.04 -30.85 -12.70
C GLN A 224 -30.32 -31.26 -13.43
N VAL A 225 -30.76 -32.49 -13.21
CA VAL A 225 -31.96 -33.06 -13.84
C VAL A 225 -32.97 -33.41 -12.76
N LYS A 226 -34.21 -32.95 -12.88
CA LYS A 226 -35.32 -33.23 -11.95
C LYS A 226 -36.58 -33.60 -12.74
N GLY A 227 -36.83 -34.90 -12.88
CA GLY A 227 -37.96 -35.38 -13.69
C GLY A 227 -37.78 -35.02 -15.16
N LEU A 228 -38.73 -34.26 -15.72
CA LEU A 228 -38.67 -33.75 -17.10
C LEU A 228 -38.10 -32.34 -17.22
N ASP A 229 -37.73 -31.69 -16.11
CA ASP A 229 -37.15 -30.36 -16.12
C ASP A 229 -35.63 -30.44 -15.92
N VAL A 230 -34.89 -29.67 -16.70
CA VAL A 230 -33.42 -29.62 -16.65
C VAL A 230 -32.97 -28.22 -16.28
N GLN A 231 -32.01 -28.14 -15.38
CA GLN A 231 -31.34 -26.90 -15.00
C GLN A 231 -29.87 -26.99 -15.44
N LEU A 232 -29.47 -26.13 -16.37
CA LEU A 232 -28.08 -25.94 -16.76
C LEU A 232 -27.51 -24.75 -16.00
N GLU A 233 -26.29 -24.89 -15.50
CA GLU A 233 -25.64 -23.87 -14.69
C GLU A 233 -24.24 -23.58 -15.22
N CYS A 234 -23.91 -22.31 -15.35
CA CYS A 234 -22.56 -21.83 -15.64
C CYS A 234 -22.13 -20.83 -14.58
N MET A 235 -21.02 -21.11 -13.90
CA MET A 235 -20.37 -20.16 -13.01
C MET A 235 -19.27 -19.45 -13.80
N VAL A 236 -19.44 -18.15 -13.97
CA VAL A 236 -18.54 -17.24 -14.67
C VAL A 236 -17.70 -16.50 -13.64
N GLU A 237 -16.38 -16.51 -13.79
CA GLU A 237 -15.46 -15.60 -13.09
C GLU A 237 -14.85 -14.65 -14.11
N TRP A 238 -14.84 -13.35 -13.82
CA TRP A 238 -14.38 -12.32 -14.74
C TRP A 238 -14.03 -11.04 -14.00
N ASN A 239 -13.24 -10.15 -14.60
CA ASN A 239 -13.16 -8.78 -14.11
C ASN A 239 -12.69 -7.85 -15.24
N PRO A 240 -13.44 -6.81 -15.65
CA PRO A 240 -14.78 -6.48 -15.20
C PRO A 240 -15.82 -7.44 -15.77
N GLN A 241 -17.02 -7.41 -15.17
CA GLN A 241 -18.22 -8.01 -15.73
C GLN A 241 -18.55 -7.47 -17.14
N GLY A 242 -19.17 -8.32 -17.96
CA GLY A 242 -19.67 -7.95 -19.28
C GLY A 242 -20.95 -8.68 -19.67
N GLU A 243 -20.98 -9.23 -20.87
CA GLU A 243 -22.17 -9.82 -21.49
C GLU A 243 -22.25 -11.33 -21.27
N ASN A 244 -23.45 -11.83 -21.01
CA ASN A 244 -23.76 -13.26 -20.80
C ASN A 244 -24.84 -13.70 -21.80
N ILE A 245 -24.61 -14.81 -22.51
CA ILE A 245 -25.49 -15.31 -23.57
C ILE A 245 -25.62 -16.83 -23.46
N TRP A 246 -26.84 -17.35 -23.63
CA TRP A 246 -27.07 -18.79 -23.83
C TRP A 246 -27.28 -19.09 -25.32
N THR A 247 -26.72 -20.19 -25.80
CA THR A 247 -26.92 -20.70 -27.15
C THR A 247 -27.24 -22.19 -27.13
N LYS A 248 -28.00 -22.66 -28.12
CA LYS A 248 -28.22 -24.08 -28.40
C LYS A 248 -27.84 -24.35 -29.84
N ASP A 249 -26.91 -25.28 -30.04
CA ASP A 249 -26.40 -25.66 -31.36
C ASP A 249 -25.94 -24.44 -32.21
N GLY A 250 -25.40 -23.42 -31.54
CA GLY A 250 -24.93 -22.17 -32.14
C GLY A 250 -25.95 -21.02 -32.21
N GLU A 251 -27.23 -21.29 -32.01
CA GLU A 251 -28.30 -20.29 -32.09
C GLU A 251 -28.60 -19.68 -30.71
N VAL A 252 -28.85 -18.37 -30.65
CA VAL A 252 -29.11 -17.67 -29.39
C VAL A 252 -30.44 -18.11 -28.80
N ILE A 253 -30.42 -18.51 -27.53
CA ILE A 253 -31.61 -18.85 -26.77
C ILE A 253 -32.27 -17.56 -26.29
N VAL A 254 -33.51 -17.35 -26.71
CA VAL A 254 -34.38 -16.28 -26.24
C VAL A 254 -35.38 -16.86 -25.23
N GLN A 255 -35.67 -16.10 -24.18
CA GLN A 255 -36.63 -16.49 -23.15
C GLN A 255 -38.02 -16.76 -23.75
N ASN A 256 -38.59 -17.93 -23.43
CA ASN A 256 -39.94 -18.34 -23.80
C ASN A 256 -40.47 -19.41 -22.82
N TRP A 257 -41.55 -20.11 -23.16
CA TRP A 257 -42.11 -21.16 -22.29
C TRP A 257 -41.17 -22.36 -22.11
N LYS A 258 -40.28 -22.62 -23.07
CA LYS A 258 -39.34 -23.74 -23.08
C LYS A 258 -38.04 -23.40 -22.35
N TYR A 259 -37.52 -22.19 -22.58
CA TYR A 259 -36.24 -21.72 -22.08
C TYR A 259 -36.42 -20.51 -21.15
N GLU A 260 -36.01 -20.64 -19.90
CA GLU A 260 -36.03 -19.55 -18.92
C GLU A 260 -34.60 -19.29 -18.40
N PRO A 261 -33.84 -18.38 -19.04
CA PRO A 261 -32.53 -17.98 -18.55
C PRO A 261 -32.65 -17.06 -17.33
N LYS A 262 -31.82 -17.29 -16.32
CA LYS A 262 -31.70 -16.47 -15.11
C LYS A 262 -30.23 -16.18 -14.83
N ILE A 263 -29.99 -15.04 -14.18
CA ILE A 263 -28.70 -14.71 -13.60
C ILE A 263 -28.89 -14.65 -12.09
N ILE A 264 -28.03 -15.35 -11.35
CA ILE A 264 -27.95 -15.29 -9.89
C ILE A 264 -26.50 -15.01 -9.49
N ASN A 265 -26.29 -14.61 -8.22
CA ASN A 265 -24.97 -14.29 -7.67
C ASN A 265 -24.17 -13.30 -8.54
N ASP A 266 -24.83 -12.25 -9.00
CA ASP A 266 -24.23 -11.27 -9.93
C ASP A 266 -23.37 -10.25 -9.17
N THR A 267 -22.08 -10.51 -9.12
CA THR A 267 -21.06 -9.68 -8.47
C THR A 267 -20.07 -9.15 -9.51
N SER A 268 -19.24 -8.18 -9.11
CA SER A 268 -18.21 -7.63 -10.01
C SER A 268 -17.19 -8.66 -10.51
N SER A 269 -17.00 -9.77 -9.78
CA SER A 269 -15.98 -10.79 -10.08
C SER A 269 -16.54 -12.16 -10.46
N GLN A 270 -17.82 -12.41 -10.18
CA GLN A 270 -18.45 -13.71 -10.35
C GLN A 270 -19.92 -13.53 -10.71
N THR A 271 -20.42 -14.37 -11.62
CA THR A 271 -21.83 -14.41 -12.03
C THR A 271 -22.24 -15.86 -12.27
N THR A 272 -23.41 -16.28 -11.79
CA THR A 272 -23.95 -17.61 -12.08
C THR A 272 -25.11 -17.49 -13.07
N MET A 273 -24.93 -18.06 -14.26
CA MET A 273 -25.98 -18.18 -15.27
C MET A 273 -26.73 -19.50 -15.08
N ILE A 274 -28.05 -19.44 -15.05
CA ILE A 274 -28.92 -20.62 -15.01
C ILE A 274 -29.80 -20.62 -16.25
N LEU A 275 -29.98 -21.78 -16.87
CA LEU A 275 -31.00 -22.01 -17.90
C LEU A 275 -31.93 -23.12 -17.43
N PHE A 276 -33.19 -22.79 -17.20
CA PHE A 276 -34.23 -23.78 -17.01
C PHE A 276 -34.79 -24.19 -18.37
N ILE A 277 -34.82 -25.51 -18.61
CA ILE A 277 -35.41 -26.14 -19.79
C ILE A 277 -36.62 -26.93 -19.31
N ASN A 278 -37.81 -26.44 -19.67
CA ASN A 278 -39.07 -27.02 -19.22
C ASN A 278 -39.48 -28.21 -20.11
N GLN A 279 -40.02 -29.27 -19.50
CA GLN A 279 -40.65 -30.41 -20.20
C GLN A 279 -39.83 -30.97 -21.36
N ILE A 280 -38.81 -31.80 -21.09
CA ILE A 280 -38.07 -32.50 -22.15
C ILE A 280 -39.00 -33.44 -22.94
N GLU A 281 -39.19 -33.17 -24.24
CA GLU A 281 -40.20 -33.81 -25.11
C GLU A 281 -39.60 -34.75 -26.16
N GLY A 282 -38.30 -34.64 -26.48
CA GLY A 282 -37.70 -35.53 -27.49
C GLY A 282 -36.28 -35.16 -27.94
N PRO A 283 -35.79 -35.80 -29.03
CA PRO A 283 -34.42 -35.67 -29.55
C PRO A 283 -33.98 -34.22 -29.78
N THR A 284 -34.91 -33.34 -30.13
CA THR A 284 -34.67 -31.92 -30.41
C THR A 284 -34.31 -31.13 -29.17
N ASP A 285 -34.61 -31.61 -27.97
CA ASP A 285 -34.23 -30.95 -26.72
C ASP A 285 -32.80 -31.28 -26.31
N PHE A 286 -32.32 -32.46 -26.68
CA PHE A 286 -30.93 -32.85 -26.55
C PHE A 286 -30.08 -32.10 -27.58
N GLY A 287 -28.78 -32.04 -27.33
CA GLY A 287 -27.85 -31.26 -28.13
C GLY A 287 -26.82 -30.56 -27.26
N GLN A 288 -26.09 -29.63 -27.89
CA GLN A 288 -25.06 -28.85 -27.22
C GLN A 288 -25.63 -27.50 -26.80
N TYR A 289 -25.73 -27.31 -25.50
CA TYR A 289 -26.01 -26.00 -24.91
C TYR A 289 -24.69 -25.34 -24.58
N SER A 290 -24.60 -24.04 -24.82
CA SER A 290 -23.42 -23.28 -24.43
C SER A 290 -23.82 -21.99 -23.74
N CYS A 291 -23.10 -21.66 -22.68
CA CYS A 291 -23.11 -20.33 -22.08
C CYS A 291 -21.85 -19.59 -22.53
N ILE A 292 -22.02 -18.34 -22.93
CA ILE A 292 -20.95 -17.50 -23.45
C ILE A 292 -20.87 -16.25 -22.58
N ALA A 293 -19.70 -16.00 -22.03
CA ALA A 293 -19.39 -14.80 -21.27
C ALA A 293 -18.34 -13.97 -22.02
N ARG A 294 -18.52 -12.65 -22.08
CA ARG A 294 -17.60 -11.73 -22.76
C ARG A 294 -17.36 -10.48 -21.93
N ASN A 295 -16.11 -10.05 -21.87
CA ASN A 295 -15.76 -8.72 -21.36
C ASN A 295 -14.72 -8.08 -22.29
N LYS A 296 -14.22 -6.89 -21.92
CA LYS A 296 -13.24 -6.14 -22.73
C LYS A 296 -11.88 -6.86 -22.92
N TYR A 297 -11.62 -7.93 -22.17
CA TYR A 297 -10.37 -8.71 -22.24
C TYR A 297 -10.50 -10.03 -23.01
N GLY A 298 -11.73 -10.49 -23.29
CA GLY A 298 -11.90 -11.72 -24.05
C GLY A 298 -13.27 -12.36 -23.88
N ASN A 299 -13.35 -13.62 -24.28
CA ASN A 299 -14.55 -14.44 -24.23
C ASN A 299 -14.25 -15.82 -23.64
N ALA A 300 -15.27 -16.43 -23.04
CA ALA A 300 -15.26 -17.83 -22.65
C ALA A 300 -16.56 -18.50 -23.03
N ILE A 301 -16.48 -19.81 -23.28
CA ILE A 301 -17.61 -20.66 -23.69
C ILE A 301 -17.61 -21.89 -22.78
N GLY A 302 -18.69 -22.08 -22.03
CA GLY A 302 -18.96 -23.31 -21.30
C GLY A 302 -19.90 -24.19 -22.12
N ASN A 303 -19.43 -25.36 -22.53
CA ASN A 303 -20.22 -26.30 -23.32
C ASN A 303 -20.83 -27.38 -22.43
N ILE A 304 -22.12 -27.62 -22.58
CA ILE A 304 -22.91 -28.57 -21.83
C ILE A 304 -23.61 -29.51 -22.81
N THR A 305 -23.25 -30.79 -22.77
CA THR A 305 -23.94 -31.82 -23.55
C THR A 305 -24.97 -32.51 -22.67
N MET A 306 -26.24 -32.41 -23.03
CA MET A 306 -27.27 -33.12 -22.27
C MET A 306 -27.21 -34.62 -22.58
N PRO A 307 -27.11 -35.50 -21.56
CA PRO A 307 -27.12 -36.94 -21.78
C PRO A 307 -28.48 -37.40 -22.29
N VAL A 308 -28.49 -38.23 -23.32
CA VAL A 308 -29.71 -38.84 -23.85
C VAL A 308 -30.23 -39.85 -22.81
N SER A 309 -31.48 -39.70 -22.37
CA SER A 309 -32.11 -40.70 -21.50
C SER A 309 -32.45 -41.95 -22.30
N THR A 310 -31.61 -42.99 -22.17
CA THR A 310 -31.92 -44.32 -22.71
C THR A 310 -32.74 -45.11 -21.68
N GLU A 311 -34.02 -44.80 -21.53
CA GLU A 311 -34.96 -45.75 -20.91
C GLU A 311 -35.82 -46.39 -22.00
N SER A 312 -35.44 -47.62 -22.37
CA SER A 312 -36.27 -48.52 -23.16
C SER A 312 -37.54 -48.85 -22.38
N SER A 313 -38.69 -48.38 -22.86
CA SER A 313 -39.99 -48.84 -22.38
C SER A 313 -40.12 -50.36 -22.62
N PRO A 314 -40.61 -51.18 -21.68
CA PRO A 314 -40.90 -52.58 -21.95
C PRO A 314 -42.00 -52.65 -23.01
N GLY A 315 -41.63 -53.12 -24.20
CA GLY A 315 -42.57 -53.30 -25.29
C GLY A 315 -43.74 -54.20 -24.88
N LYS A 316 -44.96 -53.76 -25.21
CA LYS A 316 -46.17 -54.58 -25.19
C LYS A 316 -45.99 -55.79 -26.13
N GLY A 317 -45.59 -56.93 -25.57
CA GLY A 317 -45.63 -58.24 -26.22
C GLY A 317 -46.98 -58.93 -25.98
N LYS A 318 -47.60 -59.38 -27.07
CA LYS A 318 -48.88 -60.11 -27.12
C LYS A 318 -48.80 -61.51 -26.47
N ASN A 319 -49.94 -61.92 -25.92
CA ASN A 319 -50.37 -63.23 -25.39
C ASN A 319 -49.69 -64.52 -25.94
N SER A 320 -49.37 -65.47 -25.04
CA SER A 320 -50.07 -66.77 -24.95
C SER A 320 -49.74 -67.58 -23.67
N ALA A 321 -50.82 -68.01 -22.98
CA ALA A 321 -51.05 -69.24 -22.19
C ALA A 321 -50.17 -69.65 -20.96
N LYS A 322 -50.86 -69.67 -19.79
CA LYS A 322 -50.91 -70.66 -18.66
C LYS A 322 -49.69 -71.58 -18.42
N GLU A 323 -49.23 -71.85 -17.20
CA GLU A 323 -49.95 -72.13 -15.95
C GLU A 323 -49.00 -72.18 -14.73
N ASN A 324 -49.57 -71.98 -13.53
CA ASN A 324 -49.13 -72.41 -12.18
C ASN A 324 -47.93 -71.73 -11.47
N GLY A 325 -48.25 -71.13 -10.31
CA GLY A 325 -47.55 -71.50 -9.09
C GLY A 325 -46.95 -70.40 -8.22
N VAL A 326 -47.72 -70.02 -7.19
CA VAL A 326 -47.28 -69.65 -5.83
C VAL A 326 -46.72 -68.23 -5.59
N CYS A 327 -47.52 -67.51 -4.80
CA CYS A 327 -47.23 -66.27 -4.10
C CYS A 327 -46.20 -66.46 -2.98
N LYS A 328 -45.13 -65.64 -2.93
CA LYS A 328 -44.43 -65.30 -1.67
C LYS A 328 -43.99 -63.83 -1.65
N SER A 329 -44.19 -63.28 -0.46
CA SER A 329 -44.12 -61.90 -0.01
C SER A 329 -42.70 -61.28 0.05
N LEU A 330 -42.68 -59.94 -0.09
CA LEU A 330 -41.74 -58.92 0.41
C LEU A 330 -40.31 -59.32 0.78
N THR A 331 -39.32 -58.61 0.21
CA THR A 331 -38.27 -57.95 1.01
C THR A 331 -37.71 -56.72 0.28
N LEU A 332 -37.71 -55.58 0.97
CA LEU A 332 -37.09 -54.31 0.58
C LEU A 332 -35.67 -54.29 1.14
N VAL A 333 -34.62 -54.11 0.32
CA VAL A 333 -33.26 -53.79 0.81
C VAL A 333 -32.61 -52.75 -0.10
N LEU A 334 -32.48 -51.55 0.45
CA LEU A 334 -31.49 -50.53 0.07
C LEU A 334 -30.09 -51.04 0.44
N MET A 335 -29.11 -50.93 -0.45
CA MET A 335 -27.73 -50.86 0.02
C MET A 335 -26.81 -50.01 -0.88
N THR A 336 -26.09 -49.17 -0.17
CA THR A 336 -25.04 -48.21 -0.48
C THR A 336 -23.73 -48.83 -0.96
N ILE A 337 -23.08 -48.12 -1.89
CA ILE A 337 -21.65 -47.75 -2.00
C ILE A 337 -20.61 -48.75 -1.45
N PHE A 338 -19.71 -49.22 -2.33
CA PHE A 338 -18.35 -49.61 -1.98
C PHE A 338 -17.32 -48.97 -2.92
N LEU A 339 -16.32 -48.34 -2.31
CA LEU A 339 -15.05 -47.90 -2.88
C LEU A 339 -14.26 -49.10 -3.40
N SER A 340 -13.61 -48.95 -4.57
CA SER A 340 -12.55 -49.85 -5.02
C SER A 340 -11.17 -49.22 -4.75
N VAL A 341 -10.35 -49.96 -4.03
CA VAL A 341 -8.88 -49.86 -3.96
C VAL A 341 -8.36 -51.20 -4.47
N TYR A 342 -7.41 -51.21 -5.40
CA TYR A 342 -6.34 -52.22 -5.60
C TYR A 342 -5.35 -51.63 -6.65
N GLU A 343 -4.17 -51.17 -6.21
CA GLU A 343 -2.83 -51.81 -6.28
C GLU A 343 -2.18 -51.82 -7.68
N PHE A 344 -1.18 -50.96 -7.89
CA PHE A 344 0.25 -51.28 -7.70
C PHE A 344 1.05 -50.00 -7.47
#